data_AF-A0A4V1Q2S4-F1
#
_entry.id   AF-A0A4V1Q2S4-F1
#
_cell.length_a   1.000
_cell.length_b   1.000
_cell.length_c   1.000
_cell.angle_alpha   90.00
_cell.angle_beta   90.00
_cell.angle_gamma   90.00
#
_symmetry.space_group_name_H-M   'P 1'
#
loop_
_entity.id
_entity.type
_entity.pdbx_description
1 polymer ?
#
loop_
_entity_poly.entity_id
_entity_poly.type
_entity_poly.pdbx_seq_one_letter_code
_entity_poly.pdbx_strand_id
1 'polypeptide(L)'
;MRALVDLRVDLWLTKHQLSTWRAGLPNEWDFTNHSKAELLERALRDQVFTDIGEFNEEEQGVLQELIDTGRIHCDILELDAESGKAKVGYTFASPLHALYNEAMLVLYHRTYDLKYKGTIQELNIYDFVLNVFKKLSPSSMQRSPRYGYGMVQQSDEPKAQIHDEFYRCCHIHAHGVVRNYSRLGTQGGRVDFLIPSKRWAIELLREGDDIEKHYSRFIEDQGLHEWPIHANVSSFLLLDSRYEDEDYIWQPCPDLPCLYRVVFRYGGAPGSKTISKLEILDNNLKSLTELMLDDK
;
A
#
# COMPACT_ATOMS: atom_id res chain seq x y z
N MET A 1 19.95 5.86 18.47
CA MET A 1 19.10 6.54 17.47
C MET A 1 19.71 6.66 16.06
N ARG A 2 21.02 6.40 15.85
CA ARG A 2 21.66 6.32 14.51
C ARG A 2 21.80 4.89 13.93
N ALA A 3 21.17 3.89 14.55
CA ALA A 3 21.34 2.48 14.18
C ALA A 3 20.05 1.81 13.63
N LEU A 4 19.04 2.61 13.26
CA LEU A 4 17.76 2.11 12.72
C LEU A 4 17.54 2.48 11.24
N VAL A 5 18.58 2.94 10.57
CA VAL A 5 18.59 3.26 9.13
C VAL A 5 19.74 2.48 8.48
N ASP A 6 19.77 1.16 8.65
CA ASP A 6 20.46 0.28 7.70
C ASP A 6 19.59 0.14 6.44
N LEU A 7 19.21 1.28 5.85
CA LEU A 7 18.60 1.37 4.54
C LEU A 7 19.70 1.04 3.53
N ARG A 8 19.88 -0.24 3.21
CA ARG A 8 20.59 -0.63 1.98
C ARG A 8 19.90 -0.08 0.73
N VAL A 9 18.63 0.34 0.83
CA VAL A 9 17.95 1.16 -0.17
C VAL A 9 18.59 2.55 -0.29
N ASP A 10 18.94 3.21 0.82
CA ASP A 10 19.71 4.47 0.77
C ASP A 10 21.10 4.23 0.19
N LEU A 11 21.80 3.16 0.58
CA LEU A 11 23.13 2.83 0.04
C LEU A 11 23.09 2.45 -1.45
N TRP A 12 22.03 1.78 -1.93
CA TRP A 12 21.83 1.45 -3.33
C TRP A 12 21.45 2.69 -4.16
N LEU A 13 20.58 3.55 -3.64
CA LEU A 13 20.16 4.80 -4.29
C LEU A 13 21.24 5.89 -4.24
N THR A 14 22.04 5.96 -3.18
CA THR A 14 23.14 6.94 -3.02
C THR A 14 24.45 6.52 -3.67
N LYS A 15 24.72 5.22 -3.92
CA LYS A 15 25.93 4.80 -4.65
C LYS A 15 25.96 5.23 -6.12
N HIS A 16 24.80 5.54 -6.70
CA HIS A 16 24.66 5.91 -8.11
C HIS A 16 24.57 7.43 -8.28
N GLN A 17 25.52 8.19 -7.73
CA GLN A 17 25.56 9.68 -7.72
C GLN A 17 25.62 10.36 -9.10
N LEU A 18 25.54 9.62 -10.21
CA LEU A 18 25.76 10.13 -11.56
C LEU A 18 24.69 9.71 -12.58
N SER A 19 23.49 9.30 -12.15
CA SER A 19 22.45 8.90 -13.11
C SER A 19 21.40 9.98 -13.34
N THR A 20 20.91 10.05 -14.58
CA THR A 20 19.75 10.83 -15.05
C THR A 20 18.46 10.58 -14.24
N TRP A 21 18.46 9.58 -13.36
CA TRP A 21 17.37 9.25 -12.43
C TRP A 21 17.10 10.31 -11.36
N ARG A 22 18.05 11.22 -11.06
CA ARG A 22 17.79 12.30 -10.09
C ARG A 22 16.79 13.33 -10.61
N ALA A 23 16.61 13.46 -11.92
CA ALA A 23 15.55 14.30 -12.46
C ALA A 23 14.19 13.68 -12.05
N GLY A 24 13.38 14.41 -11.28
CA GLY A 24 12.12 13.90 -10.74
C GLY A 24 12.17 13.39 -9.29
N LEU A 25 13.35 13.19 -8.69
CA LEU A 25 13.43 12.84 -7.28
C LEU A 25 13.39 14.10 -6.39
N PRO A 26 12.56 14.12 -5.35
CA PRO A 26 12.51 15.23 -4.41
C PRO A 26 13.79 15.36 -3.60
N ASN A 27 14.10 16.59 -3.19
CA ASN A 27 15.20 16.88 -2.30
C ASN A 27 14.67 17.04 -0.86
N GLU A 28 15.58 17.15 0.11
CA GLU A 28 15.21 17.28 1.53
C GLU A 28 14.24 18.44 1.80
N TRP A 29 14.38 19.56 1.09
CA TRP A 29 13.54 20.75 1.27
C TRP A 29 12.08 20.51 0.90
N ASP A 30 11.82 19.63 -0.07
CA ASP A 30 10.46 19.27 -0.47
C ASP A 30 9.67 18.64 0.69
N PHE A 31 10.36 17.99 1.63
CA PHE A 31 9.75 17.36 2.80
C PHE A 31 9.71 18.26 4.04
N THR A 32 10.37 19.41 3.98
CA THR A 32 10.30 20.45 5.04
C THR A 32 9.23 21.50 4.75
N ASN A 33 8.76 21.59 3.50
CA ASN A 33 7.59 22.38 3.13
C ASN A 33 6.32 21.54 3.37
N HIS A 34 5.43 22.03 4.24
CA HIS A 34 4.23 21.31 4.65
C HIS A 34 3.31 20.99 3.48
N SER A 35 3.02 21.96 2.63
CA SER A 35 2.10 21.82 1.48
C SER A 35 2.62 20.82 0.44
N LYS A 36 3.93 20.82 0.18
CA LYS A 36 4.57 19.79 -0.67
C LYS A 36 4.45 18.40 -0.07
N ALA A 37 4.81 18.27 1.21
CA ALA A 37 4.81 16.99 1.88
C ALA A 37 3.39 16.41 2.01
N GLU A 38 2.38 17.23 2.28
CA GLU A 38 0.97 16.82 2.29
C GLU A 38 0.52 16.29 0.91
N LEU A 39 0.87 16.98 -0.18
CA LEU A 39 0.54 16.50 -1.54
C LEU A 39 1.25 15.19 -1.88
N LEU A 40 2.52 15.03 -1.49
CA LEU A 40 3.25 13.77 -1.67
C LEU A 40 2.67 12.65 -0.79
N GLU A 41 2.19 12.96 0.42
CA GLU A 41 1.49 12.02 1.30
C GLU A 41 0.14 11.58 0.71
N ARG A 42 -0.63 12.52 0.15
CA ARG A 42 -1.86 12.23 -0.63
C ARG A 42 -1.56 11.33 -1.81
N ALA A 43 -0.51 11.62 -2.58
CA ALA A 43 -0.07 10.80 -3.70
C ALA A 43 0.28 9.37 -3.28
N LEU A 44 0.95 9.20 -2.13
CA LEU A 44 1.25 7.87 -1.59
C LEU A 44 -0.01 7.14 -1.15
N ARG A 45 -0.83 7.79 -0.33
CA ARG A 45 -2.04 7.20 0.23
C ARG A 45 -3.01 6.76 -0.86
N ASP A 46 -3.30 7.67 -1.79
CA ASP A 46 -4.40 7.50 -2.74
C ASP A 46 -3.94 6.87 -4.06
N GLN A 47 -2.62 6.80 -4.30
CA GLN A 47 -1.92 6.28 -5.49
C GLN A 47 -2.19 7.08 -6.77
N VAL A 48 -3.46 7.37 -7.04
CA VAL A 48 -3.95 8.45 -7.89
C VAL A 48 -4.87 9.29 -7.03
N PHE A 49 -4.56 10.58 -6.87
CA PHE A 49 -5.49 11.55 -6.33
C PHE A 49 -5.99 12.45 -7.44
N THR A 50 -7.22 12.94 -7.30
CA THR A 50 -7.88 13.81 -8.27
C THR A 50 -8.17 15.15 -7.62
N ASP A 51 -8.46 16.16 -8.44
CA ASP A 51 -8.89 17.50 -8.03
C ASP A 51 -10.32 17.54 -7.43
N ILE A 52 -10.72 16.48 -6.70
CA ILE A 52 -12.01 16.45 -6.02
C ILE A 52 -11.84 17.26 -4.73
N GLY A 53 -12.13 18.55 -4.85
CA GLY A 53 -11.90 19.58 -3.85
C GLY A 53 -10.84 20.54 -4.37
N GLU A 54 -11.27 21.71 -4.85
CA GLU A 54 -10.41 22.72 -5.46
C GLU A 54 -9.16 22.94 -4.62
N PHE A 55 -8.00 22.57 -5.15
CA PHE A 55 -6.73 22.98 -4.56
C PHE A 55 -6.75 24.48 -4.35
N ASN A 56 -6.36 24.96 -3.17
CA ASN A 56 -6.20 26.39 -2.96
C ASN A 56 -5.02 26.92 -3.80
N GLU A 57 -4.87 28.24 -3.94
CA GLU A 57 -3.81 28.84 -4.79
C GLU A 57 -2.39 28.37 -4.43
N GLU A 58 -2.13 28.14 -3.14
CA GLU A 58 -0.85 27.61 -2.67
C GLU A 58 -0.65 26.16 -3.11
N GLU A 59 -1.65 25.30 -2.89
CA GLU A 59 -1.61 23.90 -3.31
C GLU A 59 -1.47 23.77 -4.83
N GLN A 60 -2.14 24.62 -5.61
CA GLN A 60 -2.00 24.65 -7.06
C GLN A 60 -0.58 25.03 -7.49
N GLY A 61 0.00 26.07 -6.88
CA GLY A 61 1.38 26.48 -7.16
C GLY A 61 2.38 25.38 -6.83
N VAL A 62 2.19 24.71 -5.69
CA VAL A 62 3.03 23.60 -5.27
C VAL A 62 2.86 22.38 -6.19
N LEU A 63 1.63 22.02 -6.53
CA LEU A 63 1.34 20.91 -7.44
C LEU A 63 1.97 21.15 -8.82
N GLN A 64 1.86 22.37 -9.35
CA GLN A 64 2.50 22.74 -10.60
C GLN A 64 4.03 22.59 -10.53
N GLU A 65 4.65 23.00 -9.42
CA GLU A 65 6.09 22.80 -9.21
C GLU A 65 6.46 21.30 -9.18
N LEU A 66 5.66 20.46 -8.51
CA LEU A 66 5.88 19.01 -8.47
C LEU A 66 5.76 18.38 -9.87
N ILE A 67 4.88 18.91 -10.73
CA ILE A 67 4.70 18.48 -12.11
C ILE A 67 5.87 18.93 -12.98
N ASP A 68 6.21 20.23 -12.96
CA ASP A 68 7.27 20.83 -13.77
C ASP A 68 8.63 20.18 -13.50
N THR A 69 8.81 19.69 -12.29
CA THR A 69 10.03 19.02 -11.87
C THR A 69 9.99 17.50 -12.02
N GLY A 70 8.90 16.92 -12.53
CA GLY A 70 8.74 15.49 -12.81
C GLY A 70 8.54 14.59 -11.60
N ARG A 71 8.19 15.15 -10.43
CA ARG A 71 7.92 14.38 -9.20
C ARG A 71 6.53 13.75 -9.23
N ILE A 72 5.57 14.48 -9.78
CA ILE A 72 4.18 14.07 -9.97
C ILE A 72 3.86 14.15 -11.46
N HIS A 73 3.17 13.14 -11.98
CA HIS A 73 2.60 13.14 -13.32
C HIS A 73 1.11 13.42 -13.24
N CYS A 74 0.59 14.14 -14.23
CA CYS A 74 -0.84 14.39 -14.37
C CYS A 74 -1.36 13.72 -15.66
N ASP A 75 -2.48 13.02 -15.56
CA ASP A 75 -3.15 12.36 -16.67
C ASP A 75 -4.66 12.66 -16.66
N ILE A 76 -5.27 12.71 -17.85
CA ILE A 76 -6.74 12.81 -17.97
C ILE A 76 -7.32 11.42 -17.77
N LEU A 77 -8.06 11.24 -16.67
CA LEU A 77 -8.72 9.98 -16.33
C LEU A 77 -10.05 9.82 -17.07
N GLU A 78 -10.79 10.92 -17.19
CA GLU A 78 -12.13 10.93 -17.78
C GLU A 78 -12.36 12.30 -18.42
N LEU A 79 -13.06 12.31 -19.55
CA LEU A 79 -13.52 13.54 -20.18
C LEU A 79 -15.04 13.54 -20.12
N ASP A 80 -15.61 14.49 -19.39
CA ASP A 80 -17.04 14.71 -19.38
C ASP A 80 -17.46 15.21 -20.78
N ALA A 81 -18.24 14.39 -21.49
CA ALA A 81 -18.69 14.68 -22.85
C ALA A 81 -19.67 15.86 -22.92
N GLU A 82 -20.37 16.18 -21.83
CA GLU A 82 -21.35 17.26 -21.78
C GLU A 82 -20.73 18.59 -21.34
N SER A 83 -19.89 18.57 -20.29
CA SER A 83 -19.24 19.79 -19.79
C SER A 83 -17.90 20.10 -20.45
N GLY A 84 -17.31 19.13 -21.16
CA GLY A 84 -15.96 19.22 -21.71
C GLY A 84 -14.85 19.24 -20.65
N LYS A 85 -15.19 19.06 -19.37
CA LYS A 85 -14.22 19.09 -18.27
C LYS A 85 -13.49 17.75 -18.19
N ALA A 86 -12.16 17.85 -18.10
CA ALA A 86 -11.31 16.70 -17.85
C ALA A 86 -11.19 16.45 -16.35
N LYS A 87 -11.42 15.22 -15.93
CA LYS A 87 -11.05 14.73 -14.61
C LYS A 87 -9.57 14.36 -14.65
N VAL A 88 -8.74 15.15 -13.97
CA VAL A 88 -7.30 14.94 -13.93
C VAL A 88 -6.92 14.11 -12.72
N GLY A 89 -6.05 13.12 -12.93
CA GLY A 89 -5.44 12.30 -11.91
C GLY A 89 -3.95 12.62 -11.78
N TYR A 90 -3.45 12.61 -10.55
CA TYR A 90 -2.07 12.90 -10.21
C TYR A 90 -1.41 11.68 -9.55
N THR A 91 -0.25 11.28 -10.05
CA THR A 91 0.47 10.07 -9.63
C THR A 91 1.97 10.27 -9.54
N PHE A 92 2.67 9.37 -8.85
CA PHE A 92 4.13 9.31 -8.98
C PHE A 92 4.55 8.76 -10.35
N ALA A 93 5.66 9.26 -10.87
CA ALA A 93 6.23 8.81 -12.14
C ALA A 93 6.55 7.30 -12.19
N SER A 94 6.76 6.64 -11.05
CA SER A 94 6.98 5.19 -10.96
C SER A 94 6.86 4.68 -9.51
N PRO A 95 6.78 3.35 -9.28
CA PRO A 95 6.82 2.77 -7.93
C PRO A 95 8.10 3.11 -7.16
N LEU A 96 9.23 3.27 -7.86
CA LEU A 96 10.47 3.68 -7.22
C LEU A 96 10.40 5.11 -6.68
N HIS A 97 9.74 6.02 -7.40
CA HIS A 97 9.50 7.38 -6.91
C HIS A 97 8.58 7.35 -5.68
N ALA A 98 7.52 6.55 -5.69
CA ALA A 98 6.66 6.37 -4.53
C ALA A 98 7.45 5.87 -3.31
N LEU A 99 8.27 4.82 -3.46
CA LEU A 99 9.10 4.29 -2.37
C LEU A 99 10.11 5.29 -1.82
N TYR A 100 10.76 6.05 -2.72
CA TYR A 100 11.68 7.09 -2.30
C TYR A 100 10.96 8.17 -1.47
N ASN A 101 9.81 8.65 -1.94
CA ASN A 101 8.98 9.60 -1.22
C ASN A 101 8.51 9.07 0.12
N GLU A 102 8.08 7.81 0.16
CA GLU A 102 7.65 7.13 1.38
C GLU A 102 8.79 7.10 2.41
N ALA A 103 10.01 6.76 1.99
CA ALA A 103 11.19 6.75 2.84
C ALA A 103 11.51 8.16 3.39
N MET A 104 11.52 9.17 2.51
CA MET A 104 11.89 10.53 2.86
C MET A 104 10.84 11.25 3.73
N LEU A 105 9.54 11.05 3.51
CA LEU A 105 8.49 11.61 4.36
C LEU A 105 8.62 11.12 5.82
N VAL A 106 9.01 9.87 6.02
CA VAL A 106 9.27 9.36 7.37
C VAL A 106 10.50 10.00 8.01
N LEU A 107 11.54 10.26 7.21
CA LEU A 107 12.79 10.86 7.71
C LEU A 107 12.62 12.35 8.05
N TYR A 108 11.96 13.13 7.19
CA TYR A 108 11.99 14.59 7.24
C TYR A 108 10.62 15.23 7.57
N HIS A 109 9.52 14.71 7.02
CA HIS A 109 8.21 15.33 7.27
C HIS A 109 7.74 15.07 8.72
N ARG A 110 8.02 13.87 9.25
CA ARG A 110 7.63 13.50 10.62
C ARG A 110 8.53 14.06 11.72
N THR A 111 9.56 14.82 11.36
CA THR A 111 10.33 15.61 12.33
C THR A 111 9.69 16.96 12.65
N TYR A 112 8.81 17.50 11.80
CA TYR A 112 8.22 18.83 11.99
C TYR A 112 6.87 18.81 12.72
N ASP A 113 6.05 17.77 12.54
CA ASP A 113 4.77 17.66 13.25
C ASP A 113 4.74 16.45 14.20
N LEU A 114 4.86 16.74 15.50
CA LEU A 114 4.77 15.75 16.58
C LEU A 114 3.42 15.03 16.62
N LYS A 115 2.36 15.56 15.98
CA LYS A 115 1.07 14.86 15.82
C LYS A 115 1.17 13.61 14.94
N TYR A 116 2.15 13.54 14.04
CA TYR A 116 2.28 12.47 13.04
C TYR A 116 3.34 11.43 13.38
N LYS A 117 3.84 11.40 14.62
CA LYS A 117 4.39 10.17 15.18
C LYS A 117 3.26 9.17 15.43
N GLY A 118 2.63 8.72 14.34
CA GLY A 118 1.69 7.62 14.30
C GLY A 118 2.37 6.41 14.89
N THR A 119 2.20 6.24 16.19
CA THR A 119 2.67 5.07 16.90
C THR A 119 1.53 4.08 16.81
N ILE A 120 1.78 2.98 16.11
CA ILE A 120 0.90 1.83 16.12
C ILE A 120 0.72 1.43 17.58
N GLN A 121 -0.48 1.62 18.11
CA GLN A 121 -0.80 1.40 19.53
C GLN A 121 -1.04 -0.08 19.81
N GLU A 122 -1.43 -0.83 18.77
CA GLU A 122 -1.69 -2.24 18.86
C GLU A 122 -0.46 -3.00 19.38
N LEU A 123 -0.75 -3.99 20.24
CA LEU A 123 0.26 -4.83 20.87
C LEU A 123 0.67 -6.00 19.99
N ASN A 124 -0.22 -6.44 19.09
CA ASN A 124 0.01 -7.53 18.16
C ASN A 124 -0.45 -7.15 16.75
N ILE A 125 0.09 -7.88 15.77
CA ILE A 125 -0.13 -7.63 14.34
C ILE A 125 -1.57 -7.95 13.90
N TYR A 126 -2.25 -8.90 14.56
CA TYR A 126 -3.62 -9.27 14.23
C TYR A 126 -4.60 -8.12 14.52
N ASP A 127 -4.52 -7.52 15.70
CA ASP A 127 -5.36 -6.36 16.06
C ASP A 127 -5.12 -5.18 15.11
N PHE A 128 -3.86 -4.98 14.70
CA PHE A 128 -3.51 -3.96 13.71
C PHE A 128 -4.20 -4.24 12.37
N VAL A 129 -4.07 -5.45 11.84
CA VAL A 129 -4.70 -5.86 10.58
C VAL A 129 -6.22 -5.74 10.68
N LEU A 130 -6.83 -6.14 11.80
CA LEU A 130 -8.25 -6.01 12.02
C LEU A 130 -8.70 -4.54 11.97
N ASN A 131 -7.95 -3.63 12.60
CA ASN A 131 -8.26 -2.19 12.57
C ASN A 131 -8.05 -1.55 11.20
N VAL A 132 -7.08 -2.06 10.42
CA VAL A 132 -6.93 -1.71 9.00
C VAL A 132 -8.13 -2.19 8.18
N PHE A 133 -8.56 -3.45 8.35
CA PHE A 133 -9.69 -3.99 7.61
C PHE A 133 -11.01 -3.28 7.91
N LYS A 134 -11.21 -2.83 9.15
CA LYS A 134 -12.35 -1.97 9.49
C LYS A 134 -12.41 -0.68 8.69
N LYS A 135 -11.32 -0.24 8.04
CA LYS A 135 -11.27 1.01 7.24
C LYS A 135 -11.43 0.80 5.74
N LEU A 136 -11.51 -0.45 5.26
CA LEU A 136 -11.76 -0.73 3.86
C LEU A 136 -13.06 -0.04 3.38
N SER A 137 -13.02 0.48 2.17
CA SER A 137 -14.17 1.06 1.48
C SER A 137 -14.49 0.25 0.21
N PRO A 138 -15.73 -0.28 0.09
CA PRO A 138 -16.20 -0.95 -1.12
C PRO A 138 -15.98 -0.14 -2.40
N SER A 139 -16.39 1.13 -2.40
CA SER A 139 -16.22 2.03 -3.56
C SER A 139 -14.76 2.33 -3.89
N SER A 140 -13.88 2.33 -2.89
CA SER A 140 -12.44 2.52 -3.10
C SER A 140 -11.79 1.31 -3.76
N MET A 141 -12.23 0.10 -3.40
CA MET A 141 -11.83 -1.14 -4.08
C MET A 141 -12.38 -1.22 -5.51
N GLN A 142 -13.57 -0.68 -5.78
CA GLN A 142 -14.15 -0.70 -7.14
C GLN A 142 -13.53 0.29 -8.13
N ARG A 143 -12.61 1.17 -7.70
CA ARG A 143 -11.99 2.11 -8.63
C ARG A 143 -11.09 1.36 -9.62
N SER A 144 -11.18 1.72 -10.90
CA SER A 144 -10.32 1.18 -11.96
C SER A 144 -8.83 1.30 -11.61
N PRO A 145 -7.97 0.43 -12.16
CA PRO A 145 -6.53 0.43 -11.87
C PRO A 145 -5.93 1.83 -11.95
N ARG A 146 -5.39 2.29 -10.82
CA ARG A 146 -4.92 3.65 -10.61
C ARG A 146 -3.49 3.82 -11.09
N TYR A 147 -3.24 3.79 -12.40
CA TYR A 147 -1.90 3.99 -12.94
C TYR A 147 -1.87 4.94 -14.15
N GLY A 148 -0.92 5.88 -14.11
CA GLY A 148 -0.57 6.77 -15.22
C GLY A 148 0.36 6.12 -16.25
N TYR A 149 0.66 6.87 -17.30
CA TYR A 149 1.34 6.41 -18.52
C TYR A 149 2.67 5.66 -18.25
N GLY A 150 2.86 4.49 -18.89
CA GLY A 150 4.11 3.71 -18.86
C GLY A 150 4.18 2.59 -17.81
N MET A 151 3.20 2.50 -16.91
CA MET A 151 2.99 1.30 -16.11
C MET A 151 2.09 0.35 -16.91
N VAL A 152 2.56 -0.88 -17.16
CA VAL A 152 1.68 -1.95 -17.65
C VAL A 152 0.50 -1.98 -16.70
N GLN A 153 -0.72 -1.80 -17.22
CA GLN A 153 -1.93 -2.13 -16.47
C GLN A 153 -1.68 -3.53 -15.90
N GLN A 154 -1.39 -3.62 -14.60
CA GLN A 154 -1.76 -4.85 -13.92
C GLN A 154 -3.23 -4.97 -14.22
N SER A 155 -3.54 -6.08 -14.89
CA SER A 155 -4.84 -6.48 -15.43
C SER A 155 -6.00 -5.94 -14.60
N ASP A 156 -7.17 -5.82 -15.22
CA ASP A 156 -8.47 -5.57 -14.55
C ASP A 156 -8.85 -6.64 -13.49
N GLU A 157 -7.88 -7.30 -12.88
CA GLU A 157 -7.98 -8.25 -11.80
C GLU A 157 -8.46 -7.52 -10.53
N PRO A 158 -9.65 -7.85 -10.02
CA PRO A 158 -10.20 -7.31 -8.77
C PRO A 158 -9.24 -7.42 -7.57
N LYS A 159 -8.25 -8.31 -7.66
CA LYS A 159 -7.30 -8.67 -6.61
C LYS A 159 -6.20 -7.63 -6.38
N ALA A 160 -5.80 -6.88 -7.43
CA ALA A 160 -4.89 -5.74 -7.25
C ALA A 160 -5.54 -4.62 -6.42
N GLN A 161 -6.87 -4.50 -6.51
CA GLN A 161 -7.63 -3.48 -5.79
C GLN A 161 -7.63 -3.70 -4.28
N ILE A 162 -7.66 -4.96 -3.82
CA ILE A 162 -7.56 -5.29 -2.39
C ILE A 162 -6.19 -4.89 -1.84
N HIS A 163 -5.10 -5.15 -2.55
CA HIS A 163 -3.76 -4.74 -2.11
C HIS A 163 -3.64 -3.22 -2.00
N ASP A 164 -4.11 -2.50 -3.03
CA ASP A 164 -4.04 -1.03 -3.06
C ASP A 164 -4.91 -0.41 -1.96
N GLU A 165 -6.12 -0.94 -1.76
CA GLU A 165 -7.01 -0.48 -0.70
C GLU A 165 -6.48 -0.82 0.70
N PHE A 166 -5.92 -2.02 0.89
CA PHE A 166 -5.30 -2.40 2.14
C PHE A 166 -4.12 -1.49 2.47
N TYR A 167 -3.30 -1.14 1.47
CA TYR A 167 -2.23 -0.17 1.64
C TYR A 167 -2.76 1.22 2.02
N ARG A 168 -3.78 1.72 1.31
CA ARG A 168 -4.42 3.00 1.63
C ARG A 168 -4.92 3.02 3.07
N CYS A 169 -5.57 1.93 3.51
CA CYS A 169 -6.08 1.78 4.87
C CYS A 169 -4.95 1.70 5.90
N CYS A 170 -3.85 0.99 5.60
CA CYS A 170 -2.64 1.01 6.41
C CYS A 170 -2.08 2.43 6.55
N HIS A 171 -2.03 3.18 5.45
CA HIS A 171 -1.52 4.54 5.43
C HIS A 171 -2.36 5.46 6.32
N ILE A 172 -3.69 5.36 6.24
CA ILE A 172 -4.63 6.11 7.09
C ILE A 172 -4.50 5.69 8.56
N HIS A 173 -4.47 4.38 8.83
CA HIS A 173 -4.48 3.85 10.19
C HIS A 173 -3.17 4.13 10.92
N ALA A 174 -2.05 3.99 10.22
CA ALA A 174 -0.73 4.03 10.79
C ALA A 174 0.03 5.32 10.43
N HIS A 175 -0.67 6.31 9.86
CA HIS A 175 -0.10 7.58 9.39
C HIS A 175 1.15 7.36 8.53
N GLY A 176 1.05 6.45 7.56
CA GLY A 176 2.11 6.11 6.60
C GLY A 176 3.38 5.46 7.17
N VAL A 177 3.40 4.92 8.40
CA VAL A 177 4.59 4.16 8.90
C VAL A 177 4.78 2.80 8.24
N VAL A 178 3.74 2.26 7.60
CA VAL A 178 3.79 0.99 6.88
C VAL A 178 4.51 1.22 5.54
N ARG A 179 5.46 0.36 5.22
CA ARG A 179 6.18 0.34 3.94
C ARG A 179 5.51 -0.63 2.99
N ASN A 180 5.21 -0.18 1.77
CA ASN A 180 4.66 -1.05 0.73
C ASN A 180 5.72 -1.47 -0.27
N TYR A 181 6.15 -2.73 -0.19
CA TYR A 181 7.07 -3.34 -1.14
C TYR A 181 6.39 -4.22 -2.18
N SER A 182 5.06 -4.43 -2.12
CA SER A 182 4.30 -5.24 -3.07
C SER A 182 4.50 -4.88 -4.55
N ARG A 183 5.11 -3.73 -4.85
CA ARG A 183 5.37 -3.23 -6.21
C ARG A 183 6.84 -3.35 -6.67
N LEU A 184 7.73 -3.88 -5.84
CA LEU A 184 9.14 -4.09 -6.18
C LEU A 184 9.40 -5.50 -6.72
N GLY A 185 9.44 -5.68 -8.04
CA GLY A 185 9.84 -6.95 -8.64
C GLY A 185 11.27 -7.35 -8.21
N THR A 186 11.42 -8.49 -7.52
CA THR A 186 12.75 -9.06 -7.22
C THR A 186 12.74 -10.58 -7.37
N GLN A 187 13.93 -11.15 -7.57
CA GLN A 187 14.13 -12.58 -7.82
C GLN A 187 14.10 -13.42 -6.53
N GLY A 188 14.42 -12.85 -5.36
CA GLY A 188 14.51 -13.58 -4.08
C GLY A 188 13.21 -13.67 -3.27
N GLY A 189 12.11 -13.11 -3.78
CA GLY A 189 10.90 -12.91 -2.99
C GLY A 189 10.99 -11.67 -2.10
N ARG A 190 9.84 -11.18 -1.65
CA ARG A 190 9.72 -9.98 -0.81
C ARG A 190 8.57 -10.16 0.17
N VAL A 191 8.56 -9.34 1.20
CA VAL A 191 7.33 -9.08 1.98
C VAL A 191 6.51 -8.01 1.27
N ASP A 192 5.19 -8.11 1.25
CA ASP A 192 4.35 -7.04 0.69
C ASP A 192 4.34 -5.77 1.55
N PHE A 193 4.13 -5.91 2.87
CA PHE A 193 4.10 -4.79 3.81
C PHE A 193 5.02 -5.01 5.00
N LEU A 194 5.78 -3.97 5.34
CA LEU A 194 6.66 -3.98 6.49
C LEU A 194 6.33 -2.82 7.43
N ILE A 195 6.35 -3.11 8.74
CA ILE A 195 6.20 -2.12 9.80
C ILE A 195 7.50 -2.11 10.61
N PRO A 196 8.48 -1.28 10.23
CA PRO A 196 9.83 -1.36 10.80
C PRO A 196 9.87 -1.15 12.32
N SER A 197 9.05 -0.22 12.84
CA SER A 197 9.03 0.14 14.26
C SER A 197 8.55 -0.99 15.17
N LYS A 198 7.67 -1.86 14.67
CA LYS A 198 7.14 -3.04 15.38
C LYS A 198 7.81 -4.33 14.95
N ARG A 199 8.63 -4.28 13.90
CA ARG A 199 9.26 -5.45 13.26
C ARG A 199 8.20 -6.47 12.81
N TRP A 200 7.10 -5.96 12.28
CA TRP A 200 5.98 -6.76 11.77
C TRP A 200 6.00 -6.81 10.25
N ALA A 201 5.59 -7.95 9.71
CA ALA A 201 5.47 -8.19 8.27
C ALA A 201 4.07 -8.71 7.92
N ILE A 202 3.51 -8.25 6.81
CA ILE A 202 2.22 -8.73 6.31
C ILE A 202 2.42 -9.12 4.86
N GLU A 203 2.07 -10.35 4.52
CA GLU A 203 2.01 -10.86 3.16
C GLU A 203 0.55 -10.98 2.76
N LEU A 204 0.17 -10.38 1.63
CA LEU A 204 -1.18 -10.55 1.07
C LEU A 204 -1.09 -11.58 -0.06
N LEU A 205 -1.76 -12.71 0.12
CA LEU A 205 -1.86 -13.76 -0.90
C LEU A 205 -3.16 -13.63 -1.66
N ARG A 206 -3.19 -14.29 -2.82
CA ARG A 206 -4.30 -14.25 -3.76
C ARG A 206 -4.81 -15.67 -4.00
N GLU A 207 -6.00 -16.00 -3.55
CA GLU A 207 -6.62 -17.31 -3.81
C GLU A 207 -5.74 -18.53 -3.51
N GLY A 208 -4.90 -18.43 -2.46
CA GLY A 208 -3.99 -19.50 -2.05
C GLY A 208 -2.81 -19.73 -2.98
N ASP A 209 -2.44 -18.72 -3.77
CA ASP A 209 -1.23 -18.71 -4.58
C ASP A 209 0.00 -19.00 -3.70
N ASP A 210 0.65 -20.15 -3.96
CA ASP A 210 1.93 -20.56 -3.38
C ASP A 210 2.04 -20.40 -1.84
N ILE A 211 0.98 -20.64 -1.07
CA ILE A 211 0.93 -20.40 0.41
C ILE A 211 2.17 -20.92 1.13
N GLU A 212 2.55 -22.18 0.91
CA GLU A 212 3.69 -22.82 1.57
C GLU A 212 5.02 -22.12 1.27
N LYS A 213 5.21 -21.67 0.03
CA LYS A 213 6.40 -20.95 -0.42
C LYS A 213 6.44 -19.53 0.14
N HIS A 214 5.29 -18.88 0.31
CA HIS A 214 5.23 -17.58 0.97
C HIS A 214 5.47 -17.71 2.48
N TYR A 215 4.94 -18.77 3.09
CA TYR A 215 5.16 -19.09 4.50
C TYR A 215 6.65 -19.35 4.74
N SER A 216 7.26 -20.28 4.01
CA SER A 216 8.65 -20.72 4.23
C SER A 216 9.68 -19.58 4.25
N ARG A 217 9.43 -18.48 3.53
CA ARG A 217 10.26 -17.26 3.57
C ARG A 217 10.44 -16.69 4.98
N PHE A 218 9.45 -16.85 5.86
CA PHE A 218 9.47 -16.28 7.21
C PHE A 218 10.04 -17.21 8.29
N ILE A 219 10.02 -18.54 8.09
CA ILE A 219 10.48 -19.52 9.09
C ILE A 219 11.78 -20.21 8.73
N GLU A 220 12.03 -20.45 7.44
CA GLU A 220 13.25 -21.16 7.00
C GLU A 220 14.36 -20.18 6.58
N ASP A 221 14.09 -18.87 6.61
CA ASP A 221 14.97 -17.78 6.16
C ASP A 221 15.39 -17.90 4.67
N GLN A 222 14.82 -18.84 3.91
CA GLN A 222 15.21 -19.21 2.54
C GLN A 222 14.86 -18.18 1.44
N GLY A 223 14.50 -16.94 1.79
CA GLY A 223 14.20 -15.88 0.82
C GLY A 223 14.41 -14.45 1.32
N LEU A 224 14.50 -14.24 2.63
CA LEU A 224 14.76 -12.92 3.20
C LEU A 224 16.25 -12.61 3.34
N HIS A 225 17.14 -13.60 3.23
CA HIS A 225 18.59 -13.40 3.29
C HIS A 225 19.16 -12.52 2.16
N GLU A 226 18.59 -12.58 0.96
CA GLU A 226 19.00 -11.76 -0.18
C GLU A 226 18.24 -10.43 -0.25
N TRP A 227 17.16 -10.29 0.52
CA TRP A 227 16.40 -9.06 0.57
C TRP A 227 17.20 -8.01 1.35
N PRO A 228 17.50 -6.83 0.76
CA PRO A 228 18.40 -5.83 1.36
C PRO A 228 17.94 -5.32 2.72
N ILE A 229 16.65 -5.50 3.00
CA ILE A 229 16.05 -5.23 4.30
C ILE A 229 15.98 -6.59 5.00
N HIS A 230 17.05 -7.00 5.66
CA HIS A 230 16.94 -7.94 6.77
C HIS A 230 16.12 -7.25 7.87
N ALA A 231 14.82 -7.06 7.62
CA ALA A 231 13.88 -6.70 8.64
C ALA A 231 13.99 -7.86 9.60
N ASN A 232 14.48 -7.57 10.80
CA ASN A 232 14.52 -8.52 11.88
C ASN A 232 13.06 -8.80 12.29
N VAL A 233 12.27 -9.44 11.43
CA VAL A 233 10.82 -9.61 11.59
C VAL A 233 10.61 -10.47 12.82
N SER A 234 9.92 -9.93 13.82
CA SER A 234 9.59 -10.67 15.05
C SER A 234 8.22 -11.32 14.98
N SER A 235 7.34 -10.85 14.09
CA SER A 235 6.00 -11.39 13.91
C SER A 235 5.52 -11.11 12.48
N PHE A 236 4.77 -12.04 11.90
CA PHE A 236 4.24 -11.89 10.55
C PHE A 236 2.85 -12.51 10.44
N LEU A 237 2.10 -12.08 9.43
CA LEU A 237 0.81 -12.67 9.03
C LEU A 237 0.80 -12.92 7.53
N LEU A 238 0.21 -14.06 7.14
CA LEU A 238 -0.19 -14.33 5.77
C LEU A 238 -1.70 -14.13 5.69
N LEU A 239 -2.12 -13.20 4.85
CA LEU A 239 -3.52 -12.87 4.63
C LEU A 239 -3.91 -13.34 3.24
N ASP A 240 -4.54 -14.50 3.18
CA ASP A 240 -5.01 -15.08 1.93
C ASP A 240 -6.36 -14.47 1.56
N SER A 241 -6.32 -13.53 0.62
CA SER A 241 -7.49 -12.80 0.15
C SER A 241 -8.28 -13.67 -0.83
N ARG A 242 -9.54 -13.91 -0.47
CA ARG A 242 -10.47 -14.82 -1.15
C ARG A 242 -11.73 -14.08 -1.51
N TYR A 243 -12.26 -14.30 -2.71
CA TYR A 243 -13.66 -13.98 -2.99
C TYR A 243 -14.52 -15.19 -2.70
N GLU A 244 -15.76 -14.94 -2.28
CA GLU A 244 -16.76 -16.01 -2.20
C GLU A 244 -16.95 -16.62 -3.59
N ASP A 245 -16.59 -17.90 -3.70
CA ASP A 245 -16.80 -18.75 -4.86
C ASP A 245 -17.54 -19.99 -4.36
N GLU A 246 -18.75 -20.22 -4.87
CA GLU A 246 -19.63 -21.31 -4.44
C GLU A 246 -19.05 -22.70 -4.76
N ASP A 247 -18.08 -22.78 -5.68
CA ASP A 247 -17.56 -24.05 -6.18
C ASP A 247 -16.24 -24.49 -5.54
N TYR A 248 -15.61 -23.66 -4.69
CA TYR A 248 -14.30 -23.98 -4.11
C TYR A 248 -14.39 -24.45 -2.64
N ILE A 249 -14.00 -25.70 -2.39
CA ILE A 249 -13.87 -26.25 -1.03
C ILE A 249 -12.45 -25.98 -0.50
N TRP A 250 -12.34 -25.05 0.45
CA TRP A 250 -11.07 -24.77 1.12
C TRP A 250 -10.63 -25.93 2.03
N GLN A 251 -9.33 -26.23 2.02
CA GLN A 251 -8.74 -27.19 2.95
C GLN A 251 -8.10 -26.45 4.12
N PRO A 252 -8.27 -26.91 5.38
CA PRO A 252 -7.50 -26.43 6.52
C PRO A 252 -5.98 -26.55 6.29
N CYS A 253 -5.22 -25.61 6.83
CA CYS A 253 -3.76 -25.63 6.84
C CYS A 253 -3.26 -25.54 8.30
N PRO A 254 -3.49 -26.56 9.13
CA PRO A 254 -3.21 -26.52 10.57
C PRO A 254 -1.73 -26.24 10.88
N ASP A 255 -0.82 -26.61 9.97
CA ASP A 255 0.62 -26.43 10.13
C ASP A 255 1.10 -24.98 9.89
N LEU A 256 0.19 -24.09 9.45
CA LEU A 256 0.46 -22.69 9.14
C LEU A 256 -0.26 -21.73 10.11
N PRO A 257 0.16 -21.62 11.39
CA PRO A 257 -0.55 -20.85 12.43
C PRO A 257 -0.64 -19.34 12.18
N CYS A 258 0.19 -18.78 11.29
CA CYS A 258 0.15 -17.36 10.92
C CYS A 258 -0.70 -17.07 9.66
N LEU A 259 -1.36 -18.10 9.09
CA LEU A 259 -2.23 -17.97 7.95
C LEU A 259 -3.66 -17.62 8.39
N TYR A 260 -4.20 -16.57 7.79
CA TYR A 260 -5.60 -16.18 7.91
C TYR A 260 -6.21 -16.06 6.52
N ARG A 261 -7.45 -16.53 6.37
CA ARG A 261 -8.20 -16.35 5.12
C ARG A 261 -9.14 -15.18 5.29
N VAL A 262 -9.07 -14.25 4.35
CA VAL A 262 -9.89 -13.04 4.33
C VAL A 262 -10.89 -13.19 3.19
N VAL A 263 -12.11 -13.57 3.54
CA VAL A 263 -13.17 -13.90 2.59
C VAL A 263 -14.05 -12.67 2.35
N PHE A 264 -13.96 -12.12 1.15
CA PHE A 264 -14.76 -11.01 0.67
C PHE A 264 -16.06 -11.54 0.03
N ARG A 265 -17.20 -11.11 0.59
CA ARG A 265 -18.52 -11.50 0.11
C ARG A 265 -19.23 -10.36 -0.59
N TYR A 266 -19.86 -10.67 -1.71
CA TYR A 266 -20.68 -9.74 -2.45
C TYR A 266 -22.02 -9.54 -1.73
N GLY A 267 -22.51 -8.31 -1.73
CA GLY A 267 -23.86 -7.99 -1.25
C GLY A 267 -24.69 -7.27 -2.31
N GLY A 268 -26.00 -7.22 -2.05
CA GLY A 268 -26.97 -6.56 -2.92
C GLY A 268 -27.77 -7.54 -3.78
N ALA A 269 -28.39 -7.02 -4.83
CA ALA A 269 -29.18 -7.81 -5.78
C ALA A 269 -28.30 -8.82 -6.54
N PRO A 270 -28.87 -9.95 -7.02
CA PRO A 270 -28.16 -10.90 -7.87
C PRO A 270 -27.44 -10.20 -9.03
N GLY A 271 -26.13 -10.43 -9.17
CA GLY A 271 -25.27 -9.77 -10.17
C GLY A 271 -24.52 -8.52 -9.69
N SER A 272 -24.75 -8.06 -8.46
CA SER A 272 -23.92 -7.03 -7.82
C SER A 272 -22.50 -7.54 -7.58
N LYS A 273 -21.49 -6.78 -8.02
CA LYS A 273 -20.06 -7.02 -7.73
C LYS A 273 -19.56 -6.15 -6.58
N THR A 274 -20.46 -5.66 -5.73
CA THR A 274 -20.10 -4.84 -4.57
C THR A 274 -19.82 -5.72 -3.37
N ILE A 275 -18.59 -5.70 -2.91
CA ILE A 275 -18.19 -6.33 -1.66
C ILE A 275 -18.90 -5.58 -0.53
N SER A 276 -19.66 -6.30 0.30
CA SER A 276 -20.41 -5.71 1.43
C SER A 276 -20.00 -6.28 2.78
N LYS A 277 -19.23 -7.38 2.76
CA LYS A 277 -18.91 -8.14 3.95
C LYS A 277 -17.54 -8.79 3.79
N LEU A 278 -16.82 -8.87 4.91
CA LEU A 278 -15.53 -9.52 5.03
C LEU A 278 -15.57 -10.46 6.23
N GLU A 279 -15.11 -11.68 6.05
CA GLU A 279 -14.93 -12.66 7.13
C GLU A 279 -13.46 -13.07 7.23
N ILE A 280 -12.93 -13.11 8.46
CA ILE A 280 -11.57 -13.60 8.74
C ILE A 280 -11.69 -14.98 9.36
N LEU A 281 -11.12 -15.98 8.69
CA LEU A 281 -11.00 -17.34 9.17
C LEU A 281 -9.56 -17.61 9.61
N ASP A 282 -9.40 -18.44 10.64
CA ASP A 282 -8.10 -18.99 11.00
C ASP A 282 -7.63 -20.06 10.00
N ASN A 283 -6.43 -20.60 10.25
CA ASN A 283 -5.84 -21.65 9.42
C ASN A 283 -6.65 -22.97 9.44
N ASN A 284 -7.53 -23.17 10.42
CA ASN A 284 -8.47 -24.29 10.52
C ASN A 284 -9.86 -23.97 9.95
N LEU A 285 -10.02 -22.86 9.23
CA LEU A 285 -11.30 -22.39 8.66
C LEU A 285 -12.34 -22.01 9.71
N LYS A 286 -11.93 -21.79 10.96
CA LYS A 286 -12.83 -21.29 12.00
C LYS A 286 -13.00 -19.79 11.85
N SER A 287 -14.25 -19.33 11.82
CA SER A 287 -14.58 -17.92 11.84
C SER A 287 -14.05 -17.24 13.12
N LEU A 288 -13.26 -16.19 12.94
CA LEU A 288 -12.72 -15.37 14.02
C LEU A 288 -13.41 -14.02 14.10
N THR A 289 -13.70 -13.41 12.96
CA THR A 289 -14.29 -12.08 12.89
C THR A 289 -15.08 -11.91 11.61
N GLU A 290 -16.19 -11.19 11.73
CA GLU A 290 -17.03 -10.78 10.63
C GLU A 290 -17.18 -9.25 10.65
N LEU A 291 -16.99 -8.62 9.49
CA LEU A 291 -17.10 -7.17 9.31
C LEU A 291 -18.10 -6.88 8.20
N MET A 292 -19.05 -5.99 8.47
CA MET A 292 -19.82 -5.32 7.43
C MET A 292 -18.97 -4.17 6.87
N LEU A 293 -18.89 -4.10 5.54
CA LEU A 293 -18.17 -3.05 4.85
C LEU A 293 -19.16 -2.01 4.34
N ASP A 294 -19.01 -0.79 4.83
CA ASP A 294 -19.75 0.37 4.39
C ASP A 294 -18.79 1.35 3.72
N ASP A 295 -19.30 2.17 2.80
CA ASP A 295 -18.52 3.27 2.25
C ASP A 295 -18.22 4.33 3.31
N LYS A 296 -16.99 4.86 3.27
CA LYS A 296 -16.44 5.82 4.24
C LYS A 296 -15.93 7.07 3.56
#